data_AF-A0A922SBT3-F1
#
_entry.id   AF-A0A922SBT3-F1
#
_cell.length_a   1.000
_cell.length_b   1.000
_cell.length_c   1.000
_cell.angle_alpha   90.00
_cell.angle_beta   90.00
_cell.angle_gamma   90.00
#
_symmetry.space_group_name_H-M   'P 1'
#
loop_
_entity.id
_entity.type
_entity.pdbx_description
1 polymer ?
#
loop_
_entity_poly.entity_id
_entity_poly.type
_entity_poly.pdbx_seq_one_letter_code
_entity_poly.pdbx_strand_id
1 'polypeptide(L)'
;MLDLPEDKILPGTTGPALQYVLVADEAFALHKHVMRPYPNKTLDIEKRTFNYRLSRARRYVECTFGILSNKWRVLHTAILVNPDFATEIVKTTCVLHNFVRRRDGLNCNDELLTSDLPTLPNCNTSRPSNAINTRDLFKKYFMEEGKLEWQHNFI
;
A
#
# COMPACT_ATOMS: atom_id res chain seq x y z
N MET A 1 8.77 -17.09 8.44
CA MET A 1 8.26 -16.90 7.06
C MET A 1 6.95 -16.13 7.19
N LEU A 2 6.62 -15.18 6.33
CA LEU A 2 5.31 -14.51 6.45
C LEU A 2 4.20 -15.51 6.09
N ASP A 3 3.25 -15.71 6.99
CA ASP A 3 2.07 -16.55 6.78
C ASP A 3 1.07 -15.80 5.88
N LEU A 4 1.35 -15.78 4.58
CA LEU A 4 0.49 -15.15 3.59
C LEU A 4 -0.71 -16.05 3.27
N PRO A 5 -1.91 -15.48 3.03
CA PRO A 5 -3.07 -16.26 2.63
C PRO A 5 -2.87 -16.93 1.27
N GLU A 6 -3.66 -17.98 1.02
CA GLU A 6 -3.69 -18.67 -0.28
C GLU A 6 -4.13 -17.75 -1.42
N ASP A 7 -3.66 -18.07 -2.62
CA ASP A 7 -3.95 -17.32 -3.83
C ASP A 7 -5.47 -17.26 -4.10
N LYS A 8 -5.96 -16.09 -4.50
CA LYS A 8 -7.39 -15.85 -4.71
C LYS A 8 -7.67 -15.23 -6.07
N ILE A 9 -8.76 -15.64 -6.70
CA ILE A 9 -9.23 -15.06 -7.96
C ILE A 9 -9.66 -13.61 -7.71
N LEU A 10 -9.31 -12.72 -8.64
CA LEU A 10 -9.71 -11.32 -8.55
C LEU A 10 -11.25 -11.20 -8.64
N PRO A 11 -11.88 -10.32 -7.84
CA PRO A 11 -13.32 -10.12 -7.90
C PRO A 11 -13.80 -9.83 -9.32
N GLY A 12 -14.90 -10.46 -9.74
CA GLY A 12 -15.48 -10.23 -11.07
C GLY A 12 -14.70 -10.85 -12.24
N THR A 13 -13.63 -11.61 -11.99
CA THR A 13 -12.84 -12.27 -13.07
C THR A 13 -12.95 -13.79 -13.02
N THR A 14 -12.80 -14.45 -14.17
CA THR A 14 -12.64 -15.91 -14.30
C THR A 14 -11.19 -16.33 -14.53
N GLY A 15 -10.25 -15.44 -14.21
CA GLY A 15 -8.82 -15.62 -14.46
C GLY A 15 -8.12 -16.53 -13.45
N PRO A 16 -6.79 -16.70 -13.57
CA PRO A 16 -6.01 -17.46 -12.60
C PRO A 16 -6.07 -16.79 -11.22
N ALA A 17 -5.99 -17.61 -10.17
CA ALA A 17 -5.82 -17.12 -8.81
C ALA A 17 -4.52 -16.32 -8.70
N LEU A 18 -4.58 -15.18 -8.02
CA LEU A 18 -3.43 -14.32 -7.77
C LEU A 18 -3.04 -14.36 -6.30
N GLN A 19 -1.74 -14.39 -6.08
CA GLN A 19 -1.15 -14.27 -4.75
C GLN A 19 -1.36 -12.90 -4.13
N TYR A 20 -1.39 -12.87 -2.80
CA TYR A 20 -1.31 -11.63 -2.04
C TYR A 20 0.08 -11.00 -2.18
N VAL A 21 0.11 -9.68 -2.33
CA VAL A 21 1.32 -8.89 -2.54
C VAL A 21 1.42 -7.76 -1.52
N LEU A 22 2.65 -7.51 -1.07
CA LEU A 22 3.01 -6.32 -0.31
C LEU A 22 3.16 -5.15 -1.28
N VAL A 23 2.57 -4.02 -0.90
CA VAL A 23 2.68 -2.77 -1.66
C VAL A 23 3.99 -2.09 -1.27
N ALA A 24 4.88 -1.94 -2.24
CA ALA A 24 6.21 -1.36 -2.03
C ALA A 24 6.45 -0.14 -2.92
N ASP A 25 7.44 0.66 -2.54
CA ASP A 25 7.97 1.73 -3.38
C ASP A 25 9.00 1.21 -4.40
N GLU A 26 9.59 2.13 -5.18
CA GLU A 26 10.57 1.80 -6.21
C GLU A 26 11.92 1.31 -5.69
N ALA A 27 12.26 1.60 -4.42
CA ALA A 27 13.51 1.19 -3.80
C ALA A 27 13.58 -0.32 -3.55
N PHE A 28 12.42 -0.98 -3.44
CA PHE A 28 12.34 -2.44 -3.35
C PHE A 28 12.47 -3.10 -4.72
N ALA A 29 13.00 -4.34 -4.73
CA ALA A 29 12.99 -5.17 -5.92
C ALA A 29 11.60 -5.75 -6.18
N LEU A 30 11.21 -5.85 -7.46
CA LEU A 30 9.99 -6.56 -7.83
C LEU A 30 10.17 -8.05 -7.49
N HIS A 31 9.27 -8.59 -6.67
CA HIS A 31 9.32 -9.98 -6.23
C HIS A 31 7.92 -10.60 -6.29
N LYS A 32 7.82 -11.93 -6.15
CA LYS A 32 6.54 -12.66 -6.14
C LYS A 32 5.50 -11.95 -5.25
N HIS A 33 5.84 -11.76 -3.98
CA HIS A 33 4.96 -11.12 -3.00
C HIS A 33 5.26 -9.62 -2.78
N VAL A 34 6.00 -8.96 -3.66
CA VAL A 34 6.33 -7.52 -3.51
C VAL A 34 6.05 -6.81 -4.82
N MET A 35 5.08 -5.90 -4.77
CA MET A 35 4.62 -5.16 -5.93
C MET A 35 5.12 -3.72 -5.87
N ARG A 36 5.81 -3.29 -6.93
CA ARG A 36 6.34 -1.92 -7.07
C ARG A 36 5.83 -1.25 -8.34
N PRO A 37 5.87 0.10 -8.41
CA PRO A 37 5.50 0.85 -9.61
C PRO A 37 6.24 0.37 -10.88
N TYR A 38 5.65 0.60 -12.04
CA TYR A 38 6.39 0.52 -13.29
C TYR A 38 7.46 1.61 -13.30
N PRO A 39 8.74 1.25 -13.54
CA PRO A 39 9.81 2.24 -13.70
C PRO A 39 9.62 3.00 -15.02
N ASN A 40 10.20 4.20 -15.09
CA ASN A 40 10.24 5.16 -16.23
C ASN A 40 9.21 6.30 -16.16
N LYS A 41 9.59 7.45 -16.75
CA LYS A 41 8.75 8.65 -16.85
C LYS A 41 7.76 8.60 -18.02
N THR A 42 8.11 7.92 -19.10
CA THR A 42 7.23 7.73 -20.27
C THR A 42 6.43 6.44 -20.09
N LEU A 43 5.30 6.55 -19.40
CA LEU A 43 4.39 5.43 -19.14
C LEU A 43 3.11 5.59 -19.93
N ASP A 44 2.63 4.47 -20.48
CA ASP A 44 1.31 4.35 -21.09
C ASP A 44 0.23 4.54 -20.03
N ILE A 45 -0.98 4.91 -20.46
CA ILE A 45 -2.11 5.23 -19.56
C ILE A 45 -2.40 4.11 -18.56
N GLU A 46 -2.29 2.84 -18.98
CA GLU A 46 -2.51 1.67 -18.12
C GLU A 46 -1.46 1.57 -17.00
N LYS A 47 -0.19 1.77 -17.34
CA LYS A 47 0.92 1.72 -16.38
C LYS A 47 0.83 2.88 -15.40
N ARG A 48 0.42 4.07 -15.87
CA ARG A 48 0.17 5.21 -14.98
C ARG A 48 -1.01 4.96 -14.05
N THR A 49 -2.10 4.37 -14.55
CA THR A 49 -3.27 3.98 -13.74
C THR A 49 -2.87 3.01 -12.65
N PHE A 50 -2.07 1.99 -13.00
CA PHE A 50 -1.51 1.06 -12.02
C PHE A 50 -0.65 1.78 -10.97
N ASN A 51 0.31 2.62 -11.39
CA ASN A 51 1.18 3.36 -10.48
C ASN A 51 0.40 4.30 -9.55
N TYR A 52 -0.64 4.95 -10.07
CA TYR A 52 -1.53 5.81 -9.29
C TYR A 52 -2.28 5.01 -8.23
N ARG A 53 -2.89 3.88 -8.59
CA ARG A 53 -3.59 3.01 -7.62
C ARG A 53 -2.65 2.45 -6.55
N LEU A 54 -1.45 2.02 -6.95
CA LEU A 54 -0.44 1.54 -6.00
C LEU A 54 0.00 2.65 -5.03
N SER A 55 0.22 3.85 -5.54
CA SER A 55 0.60 5.01 -4.72
C SER A 55 -0.53 5.45 -3.79
N ARG A 56 -1.78 5.41 -4.27
CA ARG A 56 -2.95 5.70 -3.43
C ARG A 56 -3.11 4.67 -2.31
N ALA A 57 -2.86 3.39 -2.56
CA ALA A 57 -2.85 2.37 -1.52
C ALA A 57 -1.77 2.66 -0.46
N ARG A 58 -0.54 2.99 -0.86
CA ARG A 58 0.52 3.40 0.08
C ARG A 58 0.13 4.63 0.89
N ARG A 59 -0.45 5.64 0.24
CA ARG A 59 -0.90 6.87 0.91
C ARG A 59 -1.85 6.58 2.07
N TYR A 60 -2.84 5.69 1.89
CA TYR A 60 -3.74 5.33 3.00
C TYR A 60 -2.99 4.68 4.18
N VAL A 61 -2.00 3.84 3.89
CA VAL A 61 -1.16 3.21 4.93
C VAL A 61 -0.31 4.26 5.65
N GLU A 62 0.39 5.12 4.90
CA GLU A 62 1.24 6.21 5.42
C GLU A 62 0.42 7.19 6.28
N CYS A 63 -0.75 7.64 5.79
CA CYS A 63 -1.64 8.51 6.55
C CYS A 63 -2.12 7.84 7.83
N THR A 64 -2.47 6.55 7.79
CA THR A 64 -2.91 5.81 8.99
C THR A 64 -1.81 5.78 10.05
N PHE A 65 -0.57 5.50 9.66
CA PHE A 65 0.57 5.53 10.58
C PHE A 65 0.87 6.94 11.08
N GLY A 66 0.75 7.97 10.23
CA GLY A 66 0.91 9.36 10.64
C GLY A 66 -0.10 9.81 11.69
N ILE A 67 -1.36 9.41 11.54
CA ILE A 67 -2.43 9.66 12.53
C ILE A 67 -2.10 8.95 13.84
N LEU A 68 -1.74 7.67 13.74
CA LEU A 68 -1.44 6.86 14.92
C LEU A 68 -0.21 7.40 15.66
N SER A 69 0.84 7.80 14.94
CA SER A 69 2.04 8.36 15.54
C SER A 69 1.75 9.71 16.20
N ASN A 70 1.07 10.62 15.50
CA ASN A 70 0.72 11.93 16.03
C ASN A 70 -0.10 11.85 17.33
N LYS A 71 -0.99 10.84 17.43
CA LYS A 71 -1.77 10.59 18.65
C LYS A 71 -0.95 9.97 19.76
N TRP A 72 -0.06 9.03 19.44
CA TRP A 72 0.68 8.21 20.41
C TRP A 72 2.18 8.46 20.33
N ARG A 73 2.68 9.30 21.26
CA ARG A 73 4.10 9.70 21.34
C ARG A 73 5.10 8.54 21.38
N VAL A 74 4.68 7.36 21.83
CA VAL A 74 5.53 6.14 21.84
C VAL A 74 6.04 5.76 20.44
N LEU A 75 5.31 6.15 19.38
CA LEU A 75 5.65 5.88 17.99
C LEU A 75 6.53 6.97 17.34
N HIS A 76 6.82 8.07 18.04
CA HIS A 76 7.64 9.17 17.49
C HIS A 76 9.13 8.88 17.54
N THR A 77 9.56 7.90 18.34
CA THR A 77 10.96 7.51 18.51
C THR A 77 11.16 6.05 18.16
N ALA A 78 12.41 5.66 17.90
CA ALA A 78 12.74 4.25 17.77
C ALA A 78 12.23 3.46 18.99
N ILE A 79 11.50 2.37 18.74
CA ILE A 79 10.97 1.50 19.79
C ILE A 79 12.11 0.55 20.20
N LEU A 80 12.89 0.96 21.22
CA LEU A 80 14.06 0.22 21.71
C LEU A 80 13.68 -0.97 22.60
N VAL A 81 12.89 -1.89 22.06
CA VAL A 81 12.42 -3.10 22.73
C VAL A 81 12.54 -4.29 21.78
N ASN A 82 12.33 -5.52 22.28
CA ASN A 82 12.34 -6.69 21.40
C ASN A 82 11.17 -6.65 20.38
N PRO A 83 11.28 -7.33 19.23
CA PRO A 83 10.26 -7.28 18.19
C PRO A 83 8.86 -7.73 18.64
N ASP A 84 8.79 -8.70 19.55
CA ASP A 84 7.52 -9.21 20.08
C ASP A 84 6.79 -8.14 20.90
N PHE A 85 7.51 -7.45 21.79
CA PHE A 85 6.93 -6.37 22.58
C PHE A 85 6.62 -5.13 21.72
N ALA A 86 7.43 -4.83 20.70
CA ALA A 86 7.13 -3.78 19.74
C ALA A 86 5.81 -4.07 19.00
N THR A 87 5.56 -5.34 18.65
CA THR A 87 4.29 -5.77 18.06
C THR A 87 3.12 -5.55 19.01
N GLU A 88 3.28 -5.88 20.30
CA GLU A 88 2.25 -5.62 21.31
C GLU A 88 1.98 -4.13 21.54
N ILE A 89 3.02 -3.27 21.51
CA ILE A 89 2.86 -1.82 21.54
C ILE A 89 1.98 -1.34 20.38
N VAL A 90 2.28 -1.78 19.14
CA VAL A 90 1.52 -1.38 17.94
C VAL A 90 0.07 -1.89 18.01
N LYS A 91 -0.17 -3.13 18.46
CA LYS A 91 -1.54 -3.63 18.67
C LYS A 91 -2.28 -2.80 19.72
N THR A 92 -1.61 -2.47 20.82
CA THR A 92 -2.18 -1.67 21.91
C THR A 92 -2.57 -0.27 21.44
N THR A 93 -1.73 0.40 20.65
CA THR A 93 -2.08 1.73 20.10
C THR A 93 -3.30 1.67 19.19
N CYS A 94 -3.46 0.61 18.39
CA CYS A 94 -4.68 0.38 17.59
C CYS A 94 -5.93 0.21 18.47
N VAL A 95 -5.86 -0.61 19.52
CA VAL A 95 -6.98 -0.85 20.44
C VAL A 95 -7.37 0.44 21.17
N LEU A 96 -6.38 1.16 21.73
CA LEU A 96 -6.62 2.42 22.41
C LEU A 96 -7.18 3.49 21.47
N HIS A 97 -6.71 3.54 20.22
CA HIS A 97 -7.22 4.46 19.23
C HIS A 97 -8.71 4.20 18.94
N ASN A 98 -9.09 2.94 18.77
CA ASN A 98 -10.49 2.54 18.58
C ASN A 98 -11.37 2.88 19.80
N PHE A 99 -10.85 2.67 21.02
CA PHE A 99 -11.53 3.03 22.26
C PHE A 99 -11.79 4.54 22.34
N VAL A 100 -10.76 5.36 22.09
CA VAL A 100 -10.87 6.83 22.09
C VAL A 100 -11.87 7.30 21.03
N ARG A 101 -11.81 6.77 19.80
CA ARG A 101 -12.79 7.11 18.75
C ARG A 101 -14.24 6.78 19.13
N ARG A 102 -14.45 5.67 19.86
CA ARG A 102 -15.77 5.26 20.29
C ARG A 102 -16.31 6.12 21.44
N ARG A 103 -15.42 6.63 22.31
CA ARG A 103 -15.77 7.48 23.45
C ARG A 103 -15.94 8.95 23.05
N ASP A 104 -15.00 9.48 22.28
CA ASP A 104 -14.87 10.92 22.00
C ASP A 104 -15.41 11.31 20.61
N GLY A 105 -15.81 10.34 19.79
CA GLY A 105 -16.29 10.56 18.43
C GLY A 105 -15.18 10.72 17.39
N LEU A 106 -15.57 11.06 16.17
CA LEU A 106 -14.66 11.30 15.05
C LEU A 106 -14.28 12.78 14.98
N ASN A 107 -13.02 13.11 15.29
CA ASN A 107 -12.47 14.43 15.00
C ASN A 107 -11.89 14.44 13.59
N CYS A 108 -12.60 15.03 12.62
CA CYS A 108 -12.22 15.05 11.20
C CYS A 108 -10.89 15.80 10.92
N ASN A 109 -10.39 16.59 11.87
CA ASN A 109 -9.12 17.29 11.73
C ASN A 109 -7.89 16.37 11.89
N ASP A 110 -8.08 15.14 12.41
CA ASP A 110 -7.05 14.10 12.39
C ASP A 110 -6.98 13.42 11.00
N GLU A 111 -7.84 13.75 10.03
CA GLU A 111 -7.89 13.11 8.72
C GLU A 111 -7.11 13.89 7.65
N LEU A 112 -6.04 13.26 7.15
CA LEU A 112 -5.38 13.55 5.86
C LEU A 112 -4.79 14.97 5.68
N LEU A 113 -3.58 15.20 6.19
CA LEU A 113 -2.68 16.16 5.56
C LEU A 113 -2.34 15.66 4.15
N THR A 114 -3.01 16.23 3.16
CA THR A 114 -2.68 16.09 1.74
C THR A 114 -1.42 16.91 1.46
N SER A 115 -0.24 16.35 1.69
CA SER A 115 1.00 16.87 1.10
C SER A 115 1.34 16.09 -0.16
N ASP A 116 1.69 16.83 -1.20
CA ASP A 116 2.03 16.31 -2.52
C ASP A 116 3.18 15.30 -2.46
N LEU A 117 3.08 14.23 -3.25
CA LEU A 117 4.09 13.17 -3.28
C LEU A 117 5.30 13.65 -4.10
N PRO A 118 6.53 13.68 -3.55
CA PRO A 118 7.71 13.84 -4.37
C PRO A 118 7.90 12.59 -5.23
N THR A 119 8.17 12.79 -6.51
CA THR A 119 8.56 11.70 -7.42
C THR A 119 9.95 11.21 -7.02
N LEU A 120 10.06 9.95 -6.59
CA LEU A 120 11.36 9.38 -6.19
C LEU A 120 12.18 8.95 -7.43
N PRO A 121 13.53 8.95 -7.34
CA PRO A 121 14.40 8.57 -8.44
C PRO A 121 14.48 7.05 -8.65
N ASN A 122 14.65 6.71 -9.93
CA ASN A 122 14.60 5.37 -10.53
C ASN A 122 15.73 4.42 -10.08
N CYS A 123 15.42 3.20 -9.65
CA CYS A 123 16.39 2.11 -9.43
C CYS A 123 16.05 0.82 -10.20
N ASN A 124 16.94 0.46 -11.13
CA ASN A 124 16.85 -0.76 -11.95
C ASN A 124 17.36 -1.97 -11.16
N THR A 125 16.45 -2.85 -10.73
CA THR A 125 16.77 -4.13 -10.09
C THR A 125 16.28 -5.32 -10.94
N SER A 126 17.02 -6.43 -10.89
CA SER A 126 16.80 -7.65 -11.68
C SER A 126 15.42 -8.29 -11.45
N ARG A 127 14.88 -8.90 -12.51
CA ARG A 127 13.45 -9.15 -12.70
C ARG A 127 13.11 -10.65 -12.69
N PRO A 128 12.35 -11.16 -11.71
CA PRO A 128 11.74 -12.48 -11.81
C PRO A 128 10.51 -12.45 -12.74
N SER A 129 10.44 -13.35 -13.72
CA SER A 129 9.41 -13.39 -14.78
C SER A 129 7.98 -13.48 -14.25
N ASN A 130 7.75 -14.27 -13.19
CA ASN A 130 6.42 -14.45 -12.62
C ASN A 130 5.83 -13.18 -11.98
N ALA A 131 6.66 -12.35 -11.35
CA ALA A 131 6.19 -11.12 -10.70
C ALA A 131 5.76 -10.05 -11.71
N ILE A 132 6.36 -10.05 -12.91
CA ILE A 132 5.94 -9.18 -14.02
C ILE A 132 4.54 -9.57 -14.47
N ASN A 133 4.29 -10.87 -14.69
CA ASN A 133 3.00 -11.36 -15.12
C ASN A 133 1.89 -11.01 -14.12
N THR A 134 2.15 -11.19 -12.82
CA THR A 134 1.23 -10.78 -11.76
C THR A 134 0.93 -9.28 -11.82
N ARG A 135 1.95 -8.43 -11.99
CA ARG A 135 1.77 -6.98 -12.09
C ARG A 135 0.95 -6.59 -13.31
N ASP A 136 1.23 -7.20 -14.46
CA ASP A 136 0.52 -6.94 -15.71
C ASP A 136 -0.93 -7.42 -15.63
N LEU A 137 -1.22 -8.49 -14.88
CA LEU A 137 -2.60 -8.93 -14.64
C LEU A 137 -3.36 -7.95 -13.75
N PHE A 138 -2.74 -7.42 -12.68
CA PHE A 138 -3.34 -6.34 -11.89
C PHE A 138 -3.59 -5.08 -12.72
N LYS A 139 -2.62 -4.69 -13.55
CA LYS A 139 -2.74 -3.57 -14.48
C LYS A 139 -3.95 -3.76 -15.41
N LYS A 140 -4.08 -4.94 -16.03
CA LYS A 140 -5.22 -5.27 -16.90
C LYS A 140 -6.55 -5.19 -16.14
N TYR A 141 -6.61 -5.82 -14.96
CA TYR A 141 -7.80 -5.79 -14.12
C TYR A 141 -8.25 -4.37 -13.77
N PHE A 142 -7.32 -3.47 -13.47
CA PHE A 142 -7.64 -2.07 -13.15
C PHE A 142 -8.18 -1.26 -14.35
N MET A 143 -8.03 -1.76 -15.58
CA MET A 143 -8.60 -1.14 -16.77
C MET A 143 -9.99 -1.71 -17.14
N GLU A 144 -10.30 -2.92 -16.67
CA GLU A 144 -11.51 -3.67 -16.99
C GLU A 144 -12.45 -3.74 -15.76
N GLU A 145 -12.75 -4.94 -15.25
CA GLU A 145 -13.65 -5.21 -14.12
C GLU A 145 -13.31 -4.42 -12.84
N GLY A 146 -12.02 -4.14 -12.63
CA GLY A 146 -11.54 -3.39 -11.48
C GLY A 146 -11.54 -1.88 -11.67
N LYS A 147 -12.00 -1.34 -12.81
CA LYS A 147 -11.98 0.08 -13.14
C LYS A 147 -12.78 0.91 -12.15
N LEU A 148 -12.22 2.06 -11.76
CA LEU A 148 -12.86 3.00 -10.85
C LEU A 148 -13.00 4.37 -11.52
N GLU A 149 -14.13 5.05 -11.30
CA GLU A 149 -14.45 6.35 -11.92
C GLU A 149 -13.36 7.40 -11.72
N TRP A 150 -12.78 7.45 -10.52
CA TRP A 150 -11.79 8.45 -10.14
C TRP A 150 -10.37 8.13 -10.62
N GLN A 151 -10.13 6.97 -11.22
CA GLN A 151 -8.76 6.49 -11.43
C GLN A 151 -7.98 7.35 -12.42
N HIS A 152 -8.65 8.07 -13.31
CA HIS A 152 -8.02 8.94 -14.32
C HIS A 152 -7.94 10.42 -13.91
N ASN A 153 -8.50 10.81 -12.77
CA ASN A 153 -8.61 12.22 -12.38
C ASN A 153 -7.25 12.88 -12.06
N PHE A 154 -6.22 12.08 -11.80
CA PHE A 154 -4.92 12.54 -11.30
C PHE A 154 -3.73 11.80 -11.96
N ILE A 155 -3.92 11.31 -13.20
CA ILE A 155 -2.92 10.55 -13.98
C ILE A 155 -2.16 11.43 -14.97
#